data_AF-A0AAU2HG42-F1
#
_entry.id   AF-A0AAU2HG42-F1
#
_cell.length_a   1.000
_cell.length_b   1.000
_cell.length_c   1.000
_cell.angle_alpha   90.00
_cell.angle_beta   90.00
_cell.angle_gamma   90.00
#
_symmetry.space_group_name_H-M   'P 1'
#
loop_
_entity.id
_entity.type
_entity.pdbx_description
1 polymer ?
#
loop_
_entity_poly.entity_id
_entity_poly.type
_entity_poly.pdbx_seq_one_letter_code
_entity_poly.pdbx_strand_id
1 'polypeptide(L)'
;MVAEPLGLGSAISRMMTERGMVGPVAGGSVLAHFDTILAAAAPELAGRAKAVAFDVETGRLDVVPDAPACGTQLRWSAPKLIAAANTTVSGVNVRALHVLAPAPVKAGPATAAAEPDPPTVPAVQRQRLAPPEGYRRAIEAHRQAARPSLADPGIAQAVKRQTAAMRELSRRAFPEPDVVPDDAPAPIDQARVQRRRHAATTEAAALRRARDEKAGREVAVPQCLGQTA
;
A
#
# COMPACT_ATOMS: atom_id res chain seq x y z
N MET A 1 55.96 -33.38 -7.70
CA MET A 1 54.65 -33.06 -8.33
C MET A 1 53.57 -33.29 -7.29
N VAL A 2 53.16 -32.24 -6.58
CA VAL A 2 52.05 -32.31 -5.61
C VAL A 2 50.83 -31.76 -6.32
N ALA A 3 49.81 -32.61 -6.48
CA ALA A 3 48.53 -32.22 -7.07
C ALA A 3 47.80 -31.29 -6.08
N GLU A 4 47.57 -30.05 -6.48
CA GLU A 4 46.69 -29.14 -5.76
C GLU A 4 45.25 -29.69 -5.91
N PRO A 5 44.53 -29.98 -4.82
CA PRO A 5 43.15 -30.43 -4.93
C PRO A 5 42.32 -29.24 -5.41
N LEU A 6 41.56 -29.42 -6.50
CA LEU A 6 40.53 -28.49 -6.94
C LEU A 6 39.72 -28.06 -5.71
N GLY A 7 39.84 -26.79 -5.33
CA GLY A 7 39.18 -26.26 -4.15
C GLY A 7 37.70 -26.56 -4.24
N LEU A 8 37.13 -27.14 -3.18
CA LEU A 8 35.72 -27.54 -3.10
C LEU A 8 34.77 -26.44 -3.63
N GLY A 9 35.11 -25.17 -3.42
CA GLY A 9 34.34 -24.03 -3.94
C GLY A 9 34.29 -23.92 -5.46
N SER A 10 35.36 -24.32 -6.17
CA SER A 10 35.40 -24.41 -7.63
C SER A 10 34.61 -25.60 -8.14
N ALA A 11 34.70 -26.76 -7.47
CA ALA A 11 33.88 -27.93 -7.78
C ALA A 11 32.39 -27.67 -7.56
N ILE A 12 32.02 -26.97 -6.48
CA ILE A 12 30.63 -26.56 -6.18
C ILE A 12 30.14 -25.52 -7.20
N SER A 13 30.95 -24.50 -7.52
CA SER A 13 30.59 -23.51 -8.54
C SER A 13 30.37 -24.17 -9.89
N ARG A 14 31.29 -25.07 -10.29
CA ARG A 14 31.18 -25.83 -11.53
C ARG A 14 29.97 -26.75 -11.53
N MET A 15 29.63 -27.39 -10.41
CA MET A 15 28.39 -28.18 -10.29
C MET A 15 27.13 -27.31 -10.39
N MET A 16 27.12 -26.09 -9.84
CA MET A 16 26.00 -25.16 -9.98
C MET A 16 25.83 -24.66 -11.42
N THR A 17 26.94 -24.46 -12.15
CA THR A 17 26.92 -24.01 -13.55
C THR A 17 26.61 -25.15 -14.53
N GLU A 18 27.16 -26.36 -14.32
CA GLU A 18 26.96 -27.52 -15.19
C GLU A 18 25.60 -28.22 -14.94
N ARG A 19 25.00 -28.09 -13.75
CA ARG A 19 23.62 -28.54 -13.48
C ARG A 19 22.55 -27.56 -13.94
N GLY A 20 22.84 -26.70 -14.90
CA GLY A 20 21.83 -25.94 -15.63
C GLY A 20 20.77 -25.36 -14.71
N MET A 21 21.15 -24.37 -13.88
CA MET A 21 20.18 -23.37 -13.44
C MET A 21 19.78 -22.54 -14.66
N VAL A 22 19.11 -23.19 -15.62
CA VAL A 22 18.18 -22.53 -16.51
C VAL A 22 17.17 -21.94 -15.53
N GLY A 23 17.30 -20.64 -15.26
CA GLY A 23 16.34 -19.89 -14.46
C GLY A 23 14.96 -20.32 -14.94
N PRO A 24 14.11 -20.84 -14.07
CA PRO A 24 13.02 -21.65 -14.54
C PRO A 24 12.14 -20.75 -15.41
N VAL A 25 11.69 -21.28 -16.56
CA VAL A 25 10.57 -20.76 -17.35
C VAL A 25 9.26 -20.98 -16.54
N ALA A 26 9.32 -20.65 -15.25
CA ALA A 26 8.40 -20.98 -14.17
C ALA A 26 7.36 -19.89 -13.96
N GLY A 27 7.74 -18.63 -14.17
CA GLY A 27 6.77 -17.54 -14.06
C GLY A 27 5.60 -17.69 -15.03
N GLY A 28 5.86 -18.26 -16.21
CA GLY A 28 4.82 -18.56 -17.20
C GLY A 28 3.83 -19.64 -16.76
N SER A 29 4.24 -20.63 -15.96
CA SER A 29 3.36 -21.71 -15.54
C SER A 29 2.38 -21.28 -14.45
N VAL A 30 2.77 -20.42 -13.49
CA VAL A 30 1.82 -19.88 -12.50
C VAL A 30 0.79 -18.96 -13.14
N LEU A 31 1.21 -18.11 -14.09
CA LEU A 31 0.28 -17.24 -14.82
C LEU A 31 -0.71 -18.06 -15.67
N ALA A 32 -0.24 -19.10 -16.35
CA ALA A 32 -1.09 -19.96 -17.19
C ALA A 32 -2.09 -20.80 -16.39
N HIS A 33 -1.74 -21.21 -15.16
CA HIS A 33 -2.60 -22.05 -14.31
C HIS A 33 -3.37 -21.24 -13.26
N PHE A 34 -3.30 -19.90 -13.31
CA PHE A 34 -3.88 -19.05 -12.27
C PHE A 34 -5.38 -19.29 -12.08
N ASP A 35 -6.15 -19.42 -13.17
CA ASP A 35 -7.59 -19.68 -13.09
C ASP A 35 -7.90 -21.04 -12.42
N THR A 36 -7.09 -22.07 -12.67
CA THR A 36 -7.21 -23.39 -12.02
C THR A 36 -6.89 -23.30 -10.52
N ILE A 37 -5.84 -22.57 -10.16
CA ILE A 37 -5.45 -22.32 -8.77
C ILE A 37 -6.54 -21.55 -8.03
N LEU A 38 -7.09 -20.52 -8.68
CA LEU A 38 -8.16 -19.68 -8.15
C LEU A 38 -9.44 -20.49 -7.93
N ALA A 39 -9.83 -21.32 -8.90
CA ALA A 39 -10.98 -22.21 -8.78
C ALA A 39 -10.83 -23.23 -7.63
N ALA A 40 -9.62 -23.73 -7.38
CA ALA A 40 -9.36 -24.68 -6.30
C ALA A 40 -9.35 -24.03 -4.91
N ALA A 41 -8.81 -22.83 -4.78
CA ALA A 41 -8.61 -22.17 -3.48
C ALA A 41 -9.74 -21.23 -3.06
N ALA A 42 -10.39 -20.58 -4.04
CA ALA A 42 -11.44 -19.58 -3.85
C ALA A 42 -12.38 -19.57 -5.07
N PRO A 43 -13.23 -20.60 -5.24
CA PRO A 43 -14.11 -20.76 -6.41
C PRO A 43 -15.05 -19.56 -6.62
N GLU A 44 -15.40 -18.84 -5.56
CA GLU A 44 -16.24 -17.65 -5.61
C GLU A 44 -15.54 -16.42 -6.25
N LEU A 45 -14.22 -16.49 -6.44
CA LEU A 45 -13.41 -15.49 -7.16
C LEU A 45 -13.05 -15.91 -8.58
N ALA A 46 -13.43 -17.11 -9.03
CA ALA A 46 -13.14 -17.60 -10.37
C ALA A 46 -13.70 -16.63 -11.44
N GLY A 47 -12.85 -16.23 -12.40
CA GLY A 47 -13.20 -15.28 -13.46
C GLY A 47 -13.27 -13.81 -13.02
N ARG A 48 -13.06 -13.50 -11.73
CA ARG A 48 -13.14 -12.14 -11.15
C ARG A 48 -11.77 -11.54 -10.81
N ALA A 49 -10.71 -12.27 -11.09
CA ALA A 49 -9.34 -11.82 -10.87
C ALA A 49 -8.44 -12.36 -11.98
N LYS A 50 -7.42 -11.60 -12.36
CA LYS A 50 -6.44 -12.02 -13.36
C LYS A 50 -5.02 -11.82 -12.82
N ALA A 51 -4.18 -12.83 -12.97
CA ALA A 51 -2.75 -12.67 -12.71
C ALA A 51 -2.10 -11.92 -13.87
N VAL A 52 -1.26 -10.95 -13.52
CA VAL A 52 -0.62 -10.03 -14.48
C VAL A 52 0.87 -10.31 -14.61
N ALA A 53 1.54 -10.56 -13.49
CA ALA A 53 2.97 -10.78 -13.46
C ALA A 53 3.33 -11.71 -12.31
N PHE A 54 4.41 -12.47 -12.50
CA PHE A 54 5.07 -13.22 -11.43
C PHE A 54 6.55 -12.86 -11.39
N ASP A 55 6.98 -12.35 -10.25
CA ASP A 55 8.37 -12.05 -9.95
C ASP A 55 9.02 -13.30 -9.32
N VAL A 56 9.89 -13.94 -10.09
CA VAL A 56 10.54 -15.21 -9.71
C VAL A 56 11.54 -15.01 -8.56
N GLU A 57 12.21 -13.85 -8.51
CA GLU A 57 13.22 -13.55 -7.49
C GLU A 57 12.57 -13.32 -6.13
N THR A 58 11.46 -12.58 -6.09
CA THR A 58 10.75 -12.30 -4.83
C THR A 58 9.65 -13.32 -4.51
N GLY A 59 9.26 -14.14 -5.48
CA GLY A 59 8.11 -15.05 -5.38
C GLY A 59 6.77 -14.30 -5.29
N ARG A 60 6.69 -13.07 -5.82
CA ARG A 60 5.49 -12.23 -5.75
C ARG A 60 4.61 -12.43 -6.97
N LEU A 61 3.33 -12.74 -6.74
CA LEU A 61 2.30 -12.83 -7.76
C LEU A 61 1.44 -11.57 -7.76
N ASP A 62 1.46 -10.82 -8.86
CA ASP A 62 0.66 -9.61 -9.05
C ASP A 62 -0.69 -9.96 -9.68
N VAL A 63 -1.78 -9.56 -9.02
CA VAL A 63 -3.16 -9.89 -9.41
C VAL A 63 -4.02 -8.64 -9.47
N VAL A 64 -4.79 -8.49 -10.55
CA VAL A 64 -5.78 -7.42 -10.72
C VAL A 64 -7.18 -7.98 -10.47
N PRO A 65 -7.94 -7.44 -9.49
CA PRO A 65 -9.35 -7.76 -9.32
C PRO A 65 -10.23 -7.02 -10.34
N ASP A 66 -11.38 -7.61 -10.67
CA ASP A 66 -12.44 -6.99 -11.49
C ASP A 66 -13.11 -5.79 -10.78
N ALA A 67 -13.23 -5.86 -9.45
CA ALA A 67 -13.94 -4.91 -8.61
C ALA A 67 -13.22 -4.71 -7.26
N PRO A 68 -13.44 -3.56 -6.58
CA PRO A 68 -12.83 -3.29 -5.27
C PRO A 68 -13.16 -4.34 -4.21
N ALA A 69 -14.39 -4.86 -4.20
CA ALA A 69 -14.82 -5.91 -3.27
C ALA A 69 -14.03 -7.22 -3.45
N CYS A 70 -13.78 -7.61 -4.71
CA CYS A 70 -12.94 -8.77 -5.02
C CYS A 70 -11.50 -8.58 -4.59
N GLY A 71 -10.98 -7.35 -4.65
CA GLY A 71 -9.66 -7.02 -4.12
C GLY A 71 -9.52 -7.35 -2.63
N THR A 72 -10.52 -7.04 -1.81
CA THR A 72 -10.51 -7.38 -0.38
C THR A 72 -10.55 -8.89 -0.18
N GLN A 73 -11.40 -9.60 -0.91
CA GLN A 73 -11.54 -11.04 -0.78
C GLN A 73 -10.29 -11.80 -1.23
N LEU A 74 -9.61 -11.36 -2.30
CA LEU A 74 -8.30 -11.88 -2.71
C LEU A 74 -7.25 -11.75 -1.60
N ARG A 75 -7.22 -10.61 -0.90
CA ARG A 75 -6.28 -10.39 0.21
C ARG A 75 -6.56 -11.33 1.38
N TRP A 76 -7.83 -11.57 1.69
CA TRP A 76 -8.21 -12.54 2.72
C TRP A 76 -7.91 -13.99 2.32
N SER A 77 -8.11 -14.35 1.05
CA SER A 77 -7.83 -15.69 0.54
C SER A 77 -6.35 -15.91 0.15
N ALA A 78 -5.49 -14.91 0.32
CA ALA A 78 -4.10 -14.95 -0.12
C ALA A 78 -3.30 -16.16 0.41
N PRO A 79 -3.37 -16.56 1.70
CA PRO A 79 -2.63 -17.73 2.17
C PRO A 79 -3.07 -19.04 1.49
N LYS A 80 -4.37 -19.19 1.22
CA LYS A 80 -4.91 -20.37 0.52
C LYS A 80 -4.49 -20.40 -0.94
N LEU A 81 -4.51 -19.24 -1.61
CA LEU A 81 -4.07 -19.11 -2.99
C LEU A 81 -2.58 -19.43 -3.15
N ILE A 82 -1.75 -18.97 -2.21
CA ILE A 82 -0.31 -19.26 -2.20
C ILE A 82 -0.07 -20.76 -2.03
N ALA A 83 -0.75 -21.41 -1.08
CA ALA A 83 -0.61 -22.85 -0.86
C ALA A 83 -1.06 -23.66 -2.09
N ALA A 84 -2.20 -23.30 -2.68
CA ALA A 84 -2.70 -23.94 -3.89
C ALA A 84 -1.76 -23.74 -5.09
N ALA A 85 -1.20 -22.54 -5.27
CA ALA A 85 -0.25 -22.27 -6.34
C ALA A 85 0.99 -23.16 -6.25
N ASN A 86 1.56 -23.30 -5.05
CA ASN A 86 2.75 -24.11 -4.80
C ASN A 86 2.47 -25.63 -4.89
N THR A 87 1.21 -26.05 -4.75
CA THR A 87 0.80 -27.45 -4.90
C THR A 87 0.54 -27.81 -6.37
N THR A 88 -0.09 -26.90 -7.11
CA THR A 88 -0.48 -27.11 -8.51
C THR A 88 0.70 -26.94 -9.47
N VAL A 89 1.62 -26.02 -9.16
CA VAL A 89 2.74 -25.69 -10.04
C VAL A 89 4.07 -26.05 -9.39
N SER A 90 4.55 -27.25 -9.70
CA SER A 90 5.86 -27.74 -9.27
C SER A 90 6.99 -26.87 -9.85
N GLY A 91 7.97 -26.51 -9.03
CA GLY A 91 9.14 -25.71 -9.43
C GLY A 91 8.97 -24.20 -9.31
N VAL A 92 7.83 -23.72 -8.80
CA VAL A 92 7.61 -22.30 -8.48
C VAL A 92 7.30 -22.15 -7.00
N ASN A 93 7.82 -21.09 -6.39
CA ASN A 93 7.58 -20.78 -4.99
C ASN A 93 6.93 -19.39 -4.89
N VAL A 94 5.61 -19.37 -4.90
CA VAL A 94 4.83 -18.17 -4.58
C VAL A 94 4.95 -17.94 -3.08
N ARG A 95 5.40 -16.74 -2.71
CA ARG A 95 5.62 -16.31 -1.32
C ARG A 95 4.66 -15.21 -0.90
N ALA A 96 4.25 -14.37 -1.85
CA ALA A 96 3.38 -13.24 -1.58
C ALA A 96 2.40 -13.01 -2.72
N LEU A 97 1.17 -12.63 -2.36
CA LEU A 97 0.14 -12.16 -3.29
C LEU A 97 0.07 -10.63 -3.19
N HIS A 98 0.27 -9.94 -4.30
CA HIS A 98 0.13 -8.49 -4.37
C HIS A 98 -1.10 -8.13 -5.21
N VAL A 99 -2.10 -7.59 -4.54
CA VAL A 99 -3.39 -7.24 -5.14
C VAL A 99 -3.34 -5.78 -5.59
N LEU A 100 -3.24 -5.59 -6.90
CA LEU A 100 -3.24 -4.30 -7.56
C LEU A 100 -4.59 -3.60 -7.42
N ALA A 101 -4.61 -2.28 -7.61
CA ALA A 101 -5.87 -1.56 -7.72
C ALA A 101 -6.67 -2.09 -8.92
N PRO A 102 -7.99 -2.30 -8.79
CA PRO A 102 -8.82 -2.62 -9.94
C PRO A 102 -8.68 -1.50 -10.96
N ALA A 103 -8.62 -1.86 -12.25
CA ALA A 103 -8.57 -0.86 -13.31
C ALA A 103 -9.73 0.12 -13.14
N PRO A 104 -9.51 1.44 -13.26
CA PRO A 104 -10.60 2.40 -13.20
C PRO A 104 -11.58 2.06 -14.31
N VAL A 105 -12.79 1.64 -13.93
CA VAL A 105 -13.90 1.53 -14.88
C VAL A 105 -14.04 2.92 -15.48
N LYS A 106 -13.89 3.04 -16.80
CA LYS A 106 -14.21 4.29 -17.49
C LYS A 106 -15.66 4.61 -17.13
N ALA A 107 -15.86 5.56 -16.23
CA ALA A 107 -17.14 6.22 -16.12
C ALA A 107 -17.43 6.76 -17.52
N GLY A 108 -18.45 6.21 -18.18
CA GLY A 108 -18.99 6.84 -19.38
C GLY A 108 -19.31 8.30 -19.04
N PRO A 109 -19.28 9.21 -20.03
CA PRO A 109 -19.53 10.62 -19.76
C PRO A 109 -20.90 10.73 -19.10
N ALA A 110 -20.91 10.97 -17.81
CA ALA A 110 -22.10 11.41 -17.11
C ALA A 110 -22.38 12.79 -17.69
N THR A 111 -23.43 12.89 -18.50
CA THR A 111 -24.03 14.16 -18.86
C THR A 111 -24.28 14.89 -17.53
N ALA A 112 -23.44 15.88 -17.25
CA ALA A 112 -23.65 16.81 -16.16
C ALA A 112 -24.87 17.66 -16.52
N ALA A 113 -26.06 17.13 -16.25
CA ALA A 113 -27.17 18.00 -15.94
C ALA A 113 -26.79 18.73 -14.65
N ALA A 114 -26.73 20.05 -14.71
CA ALA A 114 -26.46 20.89 -13.56
C ALA A 114 -27.51 20.59 -12.47
N GLU A 115 -27.12 19.80 -11.48
CA GLU A 115 -27.83 19.77 -10.21
C GLU A 115 -27.58 21.11 -9.50
N PRO A 116 -28.63 21.75 -8.96
CA PRO A 116 -28.47 22.95 -8.16
C PRO A 116 -27.64 22.63 -6.92
N ASP A 117 -26.83 23.60 -6.49
CA ASP A 117 -25.96 23.49 -5.33
C ASP A 117 -26.69 22.83 -4.16
N PRO A 118 -26.15 21.74 -3.58
CA PRO A 118 -26.75 21.15 -2.40
C PRO A 118 -26.75 22.22 -1.30
N PRO A 119 -27.87 22.39 -0.56
CA PRO A 119 -27.88 23.30 0.56
C PRO A 119 -26.77 22.89 1.53
N THR A 120 -25.99 23.86 1.98
CA THR A 120 -25.02 23.72 3.07
C THR A 120 -25.78 23.30 4.32
N VAL A 121 -26.01 22.00 4.47
CA VAL A 121 -26.48 21.42 5.71
C VAL A 121 -25.38 21.64 6.73
N PRO A 122 -25.64 22.37 7.84
CA PRO A 122 -24.66 22.49 8.89
C PRO A 122 -24.28 21.08 9.31
N ALA A 123 -22.98 20.83 9.45
CA ALA A 123 -22.47 19.54 9.85
C ALA A 123 -23.17 19.14 11.15
N VAL A 124 -24.17 18.25 11.04
CA VAL A 124 -24.81 17.64 12.19
C VAL A 124 -23.70 16.81 12.81
N GLN A 125 -23.06 17.38 13.83
CA GLN A 125 -22.15 16.63 14.67
C GLN A 125 -22.96 15.46 15.17
N ARG A 126 -22.71 14.27 14.61
CA ARG A 126 -23.36 13.05 15.05
C ARG A 126 -23.05 12.96 16.54
N GLN A 127 -24.03 13.28 17.37
CA GLN A 127 -23.90 13.10 18.80
C GLN A 127 -23.58 11.63 18.99
N ARG A 128 -22.39 11.36 19.53
CA ARG A 128 -21.96 10.00 19.77
C ARG A 128 -22.88 9.48 20.87
N LEU A 129 -23.93 8.75 20.48
CA LEU A 129 -24.87 8.18 21.43
C LEU A 129 -24.09 7.34 22.44
N ALA A 130 -24.47 7.46 23.70
CA ALA A 130 -23.87 6.68 24.76
C ALA A 130 -24.10 5.18 24.45
N PRO A 131 -23.11 4.30 24.67
CA PRO A 131 -23.24 2.89 24.29
C PRO A 131 -24.47 2.23 24.94
N PRO A 132 -25.19 1.34 24.22
CA PRO A 132 -26.33 0.62 24.79
C PRO A 132 -25.97 -0.12 26.08
N GLU A 133 -26.94 -0.27 26.98
CA GLU A 133 -26.72 -0.90 28.29
C GLU A 133 -26.17 -2.33 28.17
N GLY A 134 -26.70 -3.14 27.25
CA GLY A 134 -26.20 -4.48 26.99
C GLY A 134 -24.73 -4.52 26.57
N TYR A 135 -24.27 -3.51 25.81
CA TYR A 135 -22.86 -3.38 25.43
C TYR A 135 -22.00 -3.06 26.66
N ARG A 136 -22.44 -2.14 27.53
CA ARG A 136 -21.71 -1.82 28.77
C ARG A 136 -21.60 -3.04 29.67
N ARG A 137 -22.69 -3.77 29.85
CA ARG A 137 -22.75 -5.00 30.66
C ARG A 137 -21.83 -6.08 30.11
N ALA A 138 -21.76 -6.25 28.78
CA ALA A 138 -20.84 -7.18 28.15
C ALA A 138 -19.36 -6.79 28.38
N ILE A 139 -19.04 -5.49 28.28
CA ILE A 139 -17.68 -4.98 28.55
C ILE A 139 -17.30 -5.17 30.02
N GLU A 140 -18.22 -4.92 30.96
CA GLU A 140 -17.98 -5.15 32.38
C GLU A 140 -17.76 -6.63 32.70
N ALA A 141 -18.59 -7.52 32.15
CA ALA A 141 -18.40 -8.96 32.29
C ALA A 141 -17.05 -9.41 31.70
N HIS A 142 -16.66 -8.88 30.53
CA HIS A 142 -15.37 -9.15 29.92
C HIS A 142 -14.19 -8.67 30.80
N ARG A 143 -14.31 -7.49 31.42
CA ARG A 143 -13.30 -6.95 32.34
C ARG A 143 -13.21 -7.75 33.64
N GLN A 144 -14.34 -8.23 34.16
CA GLN A 144 -14.37 -9.09 35.36
C GLN A 144 -13.79 -10.49 35.09
N ALA A 145 -13.99 -11.00 33.87
CA ALA A 145 -13.42 -12.29 33.44
C ALA A 145 -11.93 -12.18 33.02
N ALA A 146 -11.43 -10.96 32.79
CA ALA A 146 -10.03 -10.75 32.47
C ALA A 146 -9.16 -11.17 33.66
N ARG A 147 -8.30 -12.16 33.44
CA ARG A 147 -7.37 -12.63 34.47
C ARG A 147 -6.41 -11.49 34.83
N PRO A 148 -6.02 -11.35 36.12
CA PRO A 148 -4.94 -10.45 36.50
C PRO A 148 -3.71 -10.73 35.64
N SER A 149 -3.07 -9.67 35.15
CA SER A 149 -1.82 -9.83 34.40
C SER A 149 -0.80 -10.55 35.28
N LEU A 150 -0.30 -11.69 34.81
CA LEU A 150 0.78 -12.45 35.46
C LEU A 150 2.15 -11.79 35.26
N ALA A 151 2.20 -10.58 34.69
CA ALA A 151 3.44 -9.85 34.53
C ALA A 151 4.00 -9.49 35.91
N ASP A 152 5.19 -10.00 36.20
CA ASP A 152 5.94 -9.65 37.41
C ASP A 152 6.01 -8.11 37.54
N PRO A 153 5.61 -7.53 38.69
CA PRO A 153 5.68 -6.10 38.92
C PRO A 153 7.08 -5.51 38.66
N GLY A 154 8.16 -6.29 38.84
CA GLY A 154 9.51 -5.89 38.49
C GLY A 154 9.71 -5.62 37.00
N ILE A 155 9.13 -6.46 36.13
CA ILE A 155 9.18 -6.30 34.67
C ILE A 155 8.41 -5.04 34.26
N ALA A 156 7.22 -4.83 34.83
CA ALA A 156 6.42 -3.64 34.52
C ALA A 156 7.14 -2.34 34.92
N GLN A 157 7.84 -2.33 36.05
CA GLN A 157 8.65 -1.19 36.47
C GLN A 157 9.87 -0.98 35.56
N ALA A 158 10.54 -2.05 35.13
CA ALA A 158 11.67 -1.98 34.21
C ALA A 158 11.24 -1.38 32.85
N VAL A 159 10.12 -1.84 32.28
CA VAL A 159 9.55 -1.30 31.04
C VAL A 159 9.21 0.17 31.16
N LYS A 160 8.63 0.59 32.30
CA LYS A 160 8.33 2.02 32.56
C LYS A 160 9.61 2.86 32.58
N ARG A 161 10.66 2.40 33.26
CA ARG A 161 11.96 3.10 33.31
C ARG A 161 12.60 3.19 31.93
N GLN A 162 12.59 2.09 31.17
CA GLN A 162 13.09 2.07 29.80
C GLN A 162 12.32 3.06 28.91
N THR A 163 10.99 3.04 28.98
CA THR A 163 10.13 3.95 28.20
C THR A 163 10.41 5.41 28.56
N ALA A 164 10.58 5.72 29.85
CA ALA A 164 10.92 7.08 30.29
C ALA A 164 12.31 7.51 29.77
N ALA A 165 13.31 6.64 29.84
CA ALA A 165 14.64 6.89 29.30
C ALA A 165 14.63 7.10 27.78
N MET A 166 13.90 6.27 27.04
CA MET A 166 13.74 6.44 25.59
C MET A 166 13.05 7.75 25.23
N ARG A 167 12.02 8.16 25.97
CA ARG A 167 11.34 9.44 25.76
C ARG A 167 12.24 10.64 26.05
N GLU A 168 13.10 10.54 27.06
CA GLU A 168 14.10 11.57 27.37
C GLU A 168 15.14 11.69 26.25
N LEU A 169 15.66 10.57 25.77
CA LEU A 169 16.57 10.55 24.61
C LEU A 169 15.89 11.14 23.36
N SER A 170 14.63 10.77 23.11
CA SER A 170 13.85 11.31 22.00
C SER A 170 13.69 12.83 22.08
N ARG A 171 13.39 13.37 23.27
CA ARG A 171 13.25 14.83 23.48
C ARG A 171 14.57 15.58 23.25
N ARG A 172 15.71 14.96 23.57
CA ARG A 172 17.03 15.54 23.29
C ARG A 172 17.42 15.48 21.82
N ALA A 173 17.09 14.38 21.14
CA ALA A 173 17.39 14.20 19.73
C ALA A 173 16.46 15.02 18.82
N PHE A 174 15.21 15.19 19.25
CA PHE A 174 14.18 15.94 18.54
C PHE A 174 13.55 16.96 19.50
N PRO A 175 14.22 18.10 19.74
CA PRO A 175 13.63 19.18 20.51
C PRO A 175 12.43 19.72 19.73
N GLU A 176 11.22 19.47 20.23
CA GLU A 176 10.04 20.18 19.74
C GLU A 176 10.11 21.64 20.22
N PRO A 177 9.76 22.62 19.37
CA PRO A 177 9.75 24.02 19.79
C PRO A 177 8.72 24.21 20.92
N ASP A 178 9.16 24.78 22.05
CA ASP A 178 8.43 24.83 23.33
C ASP A 178 7.10 25.61 23.30
N VAL A 179 6.75 26.28 22.20
CA VAL A 179 5.47 27.00 22.08
C VAL A 179 4.96 26.91 20.65
N VAL A 180 4.09 25.94 20.38
CA VAL A 180 3.07 26.11 19.34
C VAL A 180 1.88 26.75 20.06
N PRO A 181 1.54 28.02 19.80
CA PRO A 181 0.30 28.60 20.29
C PRO A 181 -0.86 27.65 19.96
N ASP A 182 -1.82 27.46 20.86
CA ASP A 182 -2.93 26.51 20.67
C ASP A 182 -3.73 26.79 19.37
N ASP A 183 -3.66 28.02 18.86
CA ASP A 183 -4.24 28.49 17.60
C ASP A 183 -3.32 28.40 16.36
N ALA A 184 -2.06 27.98 16.50
CA ALA A 184 -1.14 27.83 15.38
C ALA A 184 -1.28 26.43 14.76
N PRO A 185 -1.60 26.31 13.46
CA PRO A 185 -1.71 25.00 12.81
C PRO A 185 -0.39 24.25 12.94
N ALA A 186 -0.48 22.95 13.24
CA ALA A 186 0.69 22.08 13.35
C ALA A 186 1.56 22.20 12.08
N PRO A 187 2.88 21.94 12.15
CA PRO A 187 3.77 22.05 10.99
C PRO A 187 3.29 21.28 9.75
N ILE A 188 2.63 20.14 9.96
CA ILE A 188 2.01 19.34 8.89
C ILE A 188 0.84 20.06 8.24
N ASP A 189 0.01 20.76 9.02
CA ASP A 189 -1.13 21.50 8.51
C ASP A 189 -0.67 22.78 7.79
N GLN A 190 0.39 23.42 8.27
CA GLN A 190 1.04 24.53 7.54
C GLN A 190 1.56 24.06 6.18
N ALA A 191 2.26 22.92 6.13
CA ALA A 191 2.74 22.34 4.87
C ALA A 191 1.58 21.99 3.92
N ARG A 192 0.46 21.49 4.46
CA ARG A 192 -0.76 21.22 3.67
C ARG A 192 -1.37 22.51 3.11
N VAL A 193 -1.46 23.58 3.91
CA VAL A 193 -1.97 24.88 3.45
C VAL A 193 -1.06 25.47 2.37
N GLN A 194 0.25 25.40 2.53
CA GLN A 194 1.21 25.84 1.51
C GLN A 194 1.04 25.08 0.20
N ARG A 195 0.90 23.74 0.26
CA ARG A 195 0.68 22.91 -0.94
C ARG A 195 -0.62 23.27 -1.66
N ARG A 196 -1.71 23.53 -0.93
CA ARG A 196 -2.99 23.98 -1.52
C ARG A 196 -2.84 25.33 -2.22
N ARG A 197 -2.12 26.28 -1.62
CA ARG A 197 -1.84 27.58 -2.25
C ARG A 197 -1.06 27.42 -3.55
N HIS A 198 -0.02 26.58 -3.56
CA HIS A 198 0.79 26.31 -4.75
C HIS A 198 -0.02 25.62 -5.87
N ALA A 199 -0.91 24.70 -5.51
CA ALA A 199 -1.83 24.09 -6.46
C ALA A 199 -2.77 25.14 -7.07
N ALA A 200 -3.38 26.01 -6.24
CA ALA A 200 -4.27 27.07 -6.71
C ALA A 200 -3.58 28.08 -7.63
N THR A 201 -2.32 28.44 -7.36
CA THR A 201 -1.55 29.32 -8.26
C THR A 201 -1.29 28.66 -9.61
N THR A 202 -1.00 27.35 -9.61
CA THR A 202 -0.75 26.57 -10.82
C THR A 202 -2.03 26.42 -11.64
N GLU A 203 -3.14 26.10 -10.99
CA GLU A 203 -4.46 26.00 -11.59
C GLU A 203 -4.90 27.34 -12.21
N ALA A 204 -4.73 28.45 -11.48
CA ALA A 204 -5.06 29.78 -11.99
C ALA A 204 -4.20 30.17 -13.21
N ALA A 205 -2.93 29.76 -13.26
CA ALA A 205 -2.07 29.96 -14.42
C ALA A 205 -2.51 29.11 -15.63
N ALA A 206 -2.86 27.84 -15.39
CA ALA A 206 -3.38 26.94 -16.42
C ALA A 206 -4.70 27.45 -17.01
N LEU A 207 -5.62 27.94 -16.17
CA LEU A 207 -6.89 28.52 -16.61
C LEU A 207 -6.71 29.81 -17.42
N ARG A 208 -5.71 30.64 -17.09
CA ARG A 208 -5.36 31.82 -17.91
C ARG A 208 -4.86 31.39 -19.29
N ARG A 209 -3.91 30.45 -19.35
CA ARG A 209 -3.40 29.90 -20.61
C ARG A 209 -4.52 29.30 -21.47
N ALA A 210 -5.40 28.50 -20.88
CA ALA A 210 -6.53 27.89 -21.59
C ALA A 210 -7.51 28.95 -22.15
N ARG A 211 -7.69 30.08 -21.46
CA ARG A 211 -8.50 31.21 -21.97
C ARG A 211 -7.80 31.94 -23.11
N ASP A 212 -6.49 32.15 -23.02
CA ASP A 212 -5.70 32.79 -24.09
C ASP A 212 -5.69 31.93 -25.36
N GLU A 213 -5.49 30.62 -25.23
CA GLU A 213 -5.59 29.64 -26.32
C GLU A 213 -6.98 29.65 -26.95
N LYS A 214 -8.05 29.66 -26.13
CA LYS A 214 -9.45 29.72 -26.63
C LYS A 214 -9.78 31.06 -27.30
N ALA A 215 -9.16 32.16 -26.87
CA ALA A 215 -9.30 33.47 -27.49
C ALA A 215 -8.48 33.63 -28.79
N GLY A 216 -7.81 32.57 -29.25
CA GLY A 216 -7.00 32.60 -30.48
C GLY A 216 -5.71 33.42 -30.35
N ARG A 217 -5.26 33.73 -29.12
CA ARG A 217 -3.91 34.26 -28.89
C ARG A 217 -2.94 33.10 -28.84
N GLU A 218 -2.25 32.85 -29.94
CA GLU A 218 -1.06 31.99 -29.91
C GLU A 218 -0.08 32.53 -28.86
N VAL A 219 0.10 31.76 -27.79
CA VAL A 219 1.12 32.02 -26.79
C VAL A 219 2.46 31.83 -27.47
N ALA A 220 3.17 32.94 -27.73
CA ALA A 220 4.53 32.93 -28.23
C ALA A 220 5.40 32.06 -27.33
N VAL A 221 5.76 30.88 -27.82
CA VAL A 221 6.75 30.00 -27.21
C VAL A 221 8.09 30.74 -27.32
N PRO A 222 8.84 30.94 -26.22
CA PRO A 222 10.17 31.51 -26.31
C PRO A 222 11.04 30.54 -27.13
N GLN A 223 11.41 30.97 -28.32
CA GLN A 223 12.32 30.22 -29.19
C GLN A 223 13.66 30.11 -28.48
N CYS A 224 14.02 28.88 -28.11
CA CYS A 224 15.37 28.55 -27.68
C CYS A 224 16.35 28.98 -28.78
N LEU A 225 17.29 29.84 -28.39
CA LEU A 225 18.39 30.34 -29.20
C LEU A 225 19.08 29.20 -29.96
N GLY A 226 18.98 29.26 -31.28
CA GLY A 226 19.76 28.46 -32.19
C GLY A 226 21.24 28.84 -32.11
N GLN A 227 22.06 27.80 -32.01
CA GLN A 227 23.50 27.80 -32.18
C GLN A 227 23.95 28.65 -33.37
N THR A 228 25.02 29.42 -33.20
CA THR A 228 26.00 29.67 -34.27
C THR A 228 27.41 29.59 -33.68
N ALA A 229 28.31 29.12 -34.55
CA ALA A 229 29.68 28.68 -34.33
C ALA A 229 30.63 29.72 -33.72
#